data_AF-A0A9D9EML1-F1
#
_entry.id   AF-A0A9D9EML1-F1
#
_cell.length_a   1.000
_cell.length_b   1.000
_cell.length_c   1.000
_cell.angle_alpha   90.00
_cell.angle_beta   90.00
_cell.angle_gamma   90.00
#
_symmetry.space_group_name_H-M   'P 1'
#
loop_
_entity.id
_entity.type
_entity.pdbx_description
1 polymer ?
#
loop_
_entity_poly.entity_id
_entity_poly.type
_entity_poly.pdbx_seq_one_letter_code
_entity_poly.pdbx_strand_id
1 'polypeptide(L)'
;MAIPTDFLHLLRLYSVRQNSPNVVIPDFADYLDKFARLHLQEAPGLEPFVGISPAETASRLRKLAAEEECGLAVSKDLRNRDMVFVPQFYLDRFRLFYKNILQNPEVPFPAYIELPRAFPRSLIREVSVEANFSEFAEETAEPSSAADCLIKIEFGASVPPLVFPDSLSPQKLLSLALDKIRLFLRKDESRDFICKRMMAVNPGKENAVREFVARFQSSPEKSAEIMQEGGDAYLFYNYLCAFIKQYILKKEEKT
;
A
#
# COMPACT_ATOMS: atom_id res chain seq x y z
N MET A 1 -12.98 -2.49 24.53
CA MET A 1 -13.15 -1.78 23.25
C MET A 1 -14.63 -1.46 23.10
N ALA A 2 -14.99 -0.26 22.68
CA ALA A 2 -16.40 0.10 22.48
C ALA A 2 -17.01 -0.77 21.36
N ILE A 3 -18.24 -1.24 21.57
CA ILE A 3 -18.95 -2.03 20.57
C ILE A 3 -19.37 -1.09 19.44
N PRO A 4 -18.98 -1.38 18.19
CA PRO A 4 -19.31 -0.52 17.08
C PRO A 4 -20.81 -0.56 16.79
N THR A 5 -21.42 0.61 16.77
CA THR A 5 -22.84 0.81 16.41
C THR A 5 -23.01 1.34 15.00
N ASP A 6 -21.92 1.69 14.32
CA ASP A 6 -21.96 2.23 12.96
C ASP A 6 -22.07 1.12 11.90
N PHE A 7 -22.94 1.34 10.91
CA PHE A 7 -23.27 0.36 9.88
C PHE A 7 -22.09 0.07 8.96
N LEU A 8 -21.33 1.10 8.56
CA LEU A 8 -20.14 0.93 7.71
C LEU A 8 -19.03 0.19 8.47
N HIS A 9 -18.84 0.52 9.74
CA HIS A 9 -17.90 -0.19 10.59
C HIS A 9 -18.27 -1.68 10.74
N LEU A 10 -19.55 -2.01 10.95
CA LEU A 10 -20.02 -3.40 11.03
C LEU A 10 -19.85 -4.15 9.70
N LEU A 11 -20.08 -3.48 8.56
CA LEU A 11 -19.84 -4.03 7.23
C LEU A 11 -18.36 -4.36 7.01
N ARG A 12 -17.47 -3.44 7.41
CA ARG A 12 -16.01 -3.63 7.34
C ARG A 12 -15.53 -4.77 8.24
N LEU A 13 -16.06 -4.88 9.46
CA LEU A 13 -15.75 -6.01 10.35
C LEU A 13 -16.21 -7.34 9.75
N TYR A 14 -17.39 -7.37 9.14
CA TYR A 14 -17.91 -8.57 8.49
C TYR A 14 -17.06 -9.00 7.28
N SER A 15 -16.63 -8.07 6.43
CA SER A 15 -15.78 -8.37 5.27
C SER A 15 -14.41 -8.92 5.69
N VAL A 16 -13.80 -8.35 6.73
CA VAL A 16 -12.55 -8.86 7.31
C VAL A 16 -12.73 -10.25 7.93
N ARG A 17 -13.83 -10.47 8.68
CA ARG A 17 -14.14 -11.78 9.29
C ARG A 17 -14.34 -12.88 8.25
N GLN A 18 -15.02 -12.58 7.15
CA GLN A 18 -15.21 -13.51 6.04
C GLN A 18 -13.97 -13.62 5.13
N ASN A 19 -12.96 -12.78 5.36
CA ASN A 19 -11.79 -12.63 4.49
C ASN A 19 -12.17 -12.45 3.01
N SER A 20 -13.24 -11.68 2.76
CA SER A 20 -13.79 -11.46 1.43
C SER A 20 -14.20 -10.00 1.25
N PRO A 21 -13.78 -9.33 0.16
CA PRO A 21 -14.24 -7.99 -0.18
C PRO A 21 -15.69 -7.99 -0.67
N ASN A 22 -16.19 -9.14 -1.10
CA ASN A 22 -17.52 -9.34 -1.64
C ASN A 22 -18.43 -9.91 -0.56
N VAL A 23 -19.45 -9.15 -0.18
CA VAL A 23 -20.38 -9.48 0.90
C VAL A 23 -21.77 -9.70 0.33
N VAL A 24 -22.34 -10.89 0.54
CA VAL A 24 -23.72 -11.22 0.16
C VAL A 24 -24.67 -10.52 1.12
N ILE A 25 -25.60 -9.71 0.59
CA ILE A 25 -26.45 -8.83 1.41
C ILE A 25 -27.37 -9.63 2.37
N PRO A 26 -28.06 -10.70 1.95
CA PRO A 26 -28.82 -11.56 2.87
C PRO A 26 -27.99 -12.08 4.05
N ASP A 27 -26.80 -12.62 3.77
CA ASP A 27 -25.92 -13.20 4.80
C ASP A 27 -25.44 -12.12 5.80
N PHE A 28 -25.24 -10.89 5.32
CA PHE A 28 -24.89 -9.75 6.15
C PHE A 28 -26.07 -9.25 7.01
N ALA A 29 -27.29 -9.25 6.48
CA ALA A 29 -28.48 -8.89 7.25
C ALA A 29 -28.70 -9.86 8.43
N ASP A 30 -28.56 -11.17 8.18
CA ASP A 30 -28.62 -12.20 9.23
C ASP A 30 -27.52 -12.02 10.29
N TYR A 31 -26.31 -11.60 9.85
CA TYR A 31 -25.22 -11.28 10.75
C TYR A 31 -25.54 -10.06 11.62
N LEU A 32 -26.08 -8.99 11.03
CA LEU A 32 -26.45 -7.76 11.74
C LEU A 32 -27.53 -8.04 12.81
N ASP A 33 -28.57 -8.81 12.49
CA ASP A 33 -29.61 -9.15 13.44
C ASP A 33 -29.05 -9.95 14.63
N LYS A 34 -28.22 -10.96 14.36
CA LYS A 34 -27.56 -11.75 15.42
C LYS A 34 -26.63 -10.88 16.27
N PHE A 35 -25.81 -10.04 15.64
CA PHE A 35 -24.87 -9.17 16.32
C PHE A 35 -25.59 -8.15 17.21
N ALA A 36 -26.65 -7.53 16.69
CA ALA A 36 -27.45 -6.56 17.42
C ALA A 36 -28.14 -7.17 18.64
N ARG A 37 -28.75 -8.37 18.51
CA ARG A 37 -29.39 -9.06 19.65
C ARG A 37 -28.41 -9.44 20.76
N LEU A 38 -27.20 -9.84 20.40
CA LEU A 38 -26.17 -10.23 21.37
C LEU A 38 -25.64 -9.04 22.18
N HIS A 39 -25.50 -7.88 21.53
CA HIS A 39 -24.84 -6.71 22.12
C HIS A 39 -25.81 -5.56 22.49
N LEU A 40 -27.12 -5.78 22.39
CA LEU A 40 -28.14 -4.75 22.64
C LEU A 40 -28.04 -4.15 24.05
N GLN A 41 -27.75 -4.98 25.06
CA GLN A 41 -27.64 -4.54 26.45
C GLN A 41 -26.41 -3.66 26.69
N GLU A 42 -25.34 -3.86 25.91
CA GLU A 42 -24.07 -3.15 26.06
C GLU A 42 -24.01 -1.91 25.15
N ALA A 43 -24.75 -1.91 24.04
CA ALA A 43 -24.78 -0.84 23.04
C ALA A 43 -26.20 -0.61 22.49
N PRO A 44 -26.98 0.34 23.06
CA PRO A 44 -28.34 0.62 22.61
C PRO A 44 -28.43 1.16 21.18
N GLY A 45 -27.32 1.69 20.63
CA GLY A 45 -27.25 2.13 19.23
C GLY A 45 -27.43 1.01 18.19
N LEU A 46 -27.53 -0.25 18.61
CA LEU A 46 -27.78 -1.41 17.74
C LEU A 46 -29.27 -1.74 17.55
N GLU A 47 -30.17 -1.09 18.29
CA GLU A 47 -31.63 -1.22 18.14
C GLU A 47 -32.13 -1.22 16.67
N PRO A 48 -31.70 -0.30 15.77
CA PRO A 48 -32.20 -0.27 14.40
C PRO A 48 -31.76 -1.46 13.53
N PHE A 49 -30.87 -2.32 14.01
CA PHE A 49 -30.40 -3.51 13.29
C PHE A 49 -31.09 -4.79 13.76
N VAL A 50 -31.83 -4.76 14.87
CA VAL A 50 -32.58 -5.92 15.36
C VAL A 50 -33.78 -6.18 14.44
N GLY A 51 -33.84 -7.38 13.87
CA GLY A 51 -34.89 -7.78 12.93
C GLY A 51 -34.80 -7.11 11.55
N ILE A 52 -33.65 -6.51 11.21
CA ILE A 52 -33.46 -5.83 9.94
C ILE A 52 -33.69 -6.78 8.75
N SER A 53 -34.52 -6.35 7.81
CA SER A 53 -34.77 -7.15 6.61
C SER A 53 -33.61 -7.05 5.60
N PRO A 54 -33.41 -8.07 4.74
CA PRO A 54 -32.45 -7.98 3.63
C PRO A 54 -32.76 -6.81 2.67
N ALA A 55 -34.04 -6.47 2.50
CA ALA A 55 -34.48 -5.37 1.64
C ALA A 55 -34.09 -3.99 2.20
N GLU A 56 -34.24 -3.78 3.51
CA GLU A 56 -33.80 -2.56 4.20
C GLU A 56 -32.28 -2.43 4.16
N THR A 57 -31.56 -3.53 4.42
CA THR A 57 -30.10 -3.58 4.33
C THR A 57 -29.62 -3.21 2.93
N ALA A 58 -30.25 -3.78 1.88
CA ALA A 58 -29.96 -3.44 0.50
C ALA A 58 -30.25 -1.97 0.17
N SER A 59 -31.36 -1.42 0.66
CA SER A 59 -31.71 0.00 0.46
C SER A 59 -30.67 0.92 1.10
N ARG A 60 -30.24 0.62 2.33
CA ARG A 60 -29.20 1.39 3.03
C ARG A 60 -27.86 1.31 2.31
N LEU A 61 -27.45 0.12 1.86
CA LEU A 61 -26.23 -0.06 1.07
C LEU A 61 -26.29 0.67 -0.27
N ARG A 62 -27.44 0.72 -0.94
CA ARG A 62 -27.60 1.48 -2.20
C ARG A 62 -27.49 2.99 -1.98
N LYS A 63 -28.00 3.51 -0.86
CA LYS A 63 -27.82 4.93 -0.49
C LYS A 63 -26.34 5.23 -0.26
N LEU A 64 -25.65 4.40 0.50
CA LEU A 64 -24.21 4.55 0.77
C LEU A 64 -23.35 4.32 -0.48
N ALA A 65 -23.79 3.48 -1.42
CA ALA A 65 -23.12 3.32 -2.71
C ALA A 65 -23.35 4.50 -3.66
N ALA A 66 -24.40 5.29 -3.45
CA ALA A 66 -24.62 6.54 -4.18
C ALA A 66 -23.74 7.68 -3.65
N GLU A 67 -23.27 7.58 -2.40
CA GLU A 67 -22.26 8.47 -1.84
C GLU A 67 -20.88 8.07 -2.39
N GLU A 68 -20.37 8.83 -3.36
CA GLU A 68 -19.10 8.53 -4.07
C GLU A 68 -17.90 8.38 -3.12
N GLU A 69 -17.97 8.99 -1.93
CA GLU A 69 -16.94 8.95 -0.89
C GLU A 69 -16.74 7.55 -0.29
N CYS A 70 -17.77 6.69 -0.29
CA CYS A 70 -17.68 5.36 0.30
C CYS A 70 -17.09 4.30 -0.66
N GLY A 71 -17.14 4.55 -1.97
CA GLY A 71 -16.63 3.64 -3.00
C GLY A 71 -17.31 2.26 -3.06
N LEU A 72 -18.42 2.07 -2.35
CA LEU A 72 -19.17 0.81 -2.33
C LEU A 72 -19.82 0.55 -3.70
N ALA A 73 -19.81 -0.69 -4.15
CA ALA A 73 -20.50 -1.08 -5.38
C ALA A 73 -21.45 -2.25 -5.13
N VAL A 74 -22.73 -2.06 -5.42
CA VAL A 74 -23.74 -3.12 -5.34
C VAL A 74 -23.82 -3.83 -6.68
N SER A 75 -23.64 -5.14 -6.68
CA SER A 75 -23.70 -6.00 -7.87
C SER A 75 -24.46 -7.29 -7.55
N LYS A 76 -24.54 -8.20 -8.51
CA LYS A 76 -25.13 -9.51 -8.31
C LYS A 76 -24.09 -10.61 -8.45
N ASP A 77 -24.18 -11.60 -7.57
CA ASP A 77 -23.41 -12.84 -7.64
C ASP A 77 -23.87 -13.70 -8.84
N LEU A 78 -23.08 -14.72 -9.20
CA LEU A 78 -23.39 -15.72 -10.24
C LEU A 78 -24.73 -16.43 -10.02
N ARG A 79 -25.19 -16.50 -8.76
CA ARG A 79 -26.48 -17.06 -8.35
C ARG A 79 -27.60 -16.01 -8.29
N ASN A 80 -27.41 -14.84 -8.90
CA ASN A 80 -28.37 -13.72 -8.93
C ASN A 80 -28.74 -13.18 -7.53
N ARG A 81 -27.86 -13.35 -6.54
CA ARG A 81 -28.00 -12.78 -5.19
C ARG A 81 -27.35 -11.40 -5.13
N ASP A 82 -27.99 -10.46 -4.45
CA ASP A 82 -27.44 -9.12 -4.27
C ASP A 82 -26.18 -9.17 -3.38
N MET A 83 -25.13 -8.49 -3.82
CA MET A 83 -23.81 -8.48 -3.23
C MET A 83 -23.27 -7.05 -3.19
N VAL A 84 -22.50 -6.72 -2.16
CA VAL A 84 -21.77 -5.45 -2.06
C VAL A 84 -20.27 -5.69 -2.08
N PHE A 85 -19.56 -4.94 -2.92
CA PHE A 85 -18.11 -4.84 -2.90
C PHE A 85 -17.70 -3.79 -1.86
N VAL A 86 -16.81 -4.18 -0.95
CA VAL A 86 -16.33 -3.36 0.18
C VAL A 86 -14.85 -3.01 -0.05
N PRO A 87 -14.53 -1.82 -0.59
CA PRO A 87 -13.15 -1.42 -0.89
C PRO A 87 -12.25 -1.34 0.35
N GLN A 88 -12.85 -0.98 1.49
CA GLN A 88 -12.16 -0.86 2.79
C GLN A 88 -11.41 -2.12 3.19
N PHE A 89 -11.86 -3.29 2.73
CA PHE A 89 -11.14 -4.56 2.91
C PHE A 89 -9.72 -4.51 2.34
N TYR A 90 -9.55 -3.95 1.13
CA TYR A 90 -8.24 -3.82 0.50
C TYR A 90 -7.41 -2.71 1.15
N LEU A 91 -8.03 -1.59 1.56
CA LEU A 91 -7.33 -0.53 2.27
C LEU A 91 -6.67 -1.06 3.55
N ASP A 92 -7.41 -1.86 4.32
CA ASP A 92 -6.90 -2.50 5.52
C ASP A 92 -5.83 -3.54 5.23
N ARG A 93 -6.03 -4.33 4.19
CA ARG A 93 -5.04 -5.31 3.76
C ARG A 93 -3.72 -4.64 3.38
N PHE A 94 -3.76 -3.54 2.61
CA PHE A 94 -2.56 -2.77 2.26
C PHE A 94 -1.91 -2.14 3.51
N ARG A 95 -2.69 -1.63 4.46
CA ARG A 95 -2.17 -1.13 5.75
C ARG A 95 -1.44 -2.22 6.53
N LEU A 96 -2.03 -3.40 6.64
CA LEU A 96 -1.40 -4.54 7.31
C LEU A 96 -0.15 -5.01 6.55
N PHE A 97 -0.21 -5.01 5.22
CA PHE A 97 0.92 -5.38 4.37
C PHE A 97 2.11 -4.46 4.58
N TYR A 98 1.89 -3.14 4.58
CA TYR A 98 2.96 -2.17 4.85
C TYR A 98 3.45 -2.20 6.30
N LYS A 99 2.59 -2.49 7.28
CA LYS A 99 3.03 -2.78 8.66
C LYS A 99 3.96 -3.98 8.72
N ASN A 100 3.70 -5.02 7.94
CA ASN A 100 4.58 -6.18 7.83
C ASN A 100 5.91 -5.81 7.14
N ILE A 101 5.88 -5.07 6.03
CA ILE A 101 7.10 -4.62 5.34
C ILE A 101 8.02 -3.80 6.27
N LEU A 102 7.44 -2.95 7.14
CA LEU A 102 8.19 -2.19 8.14
C LEU A 102 8.94 -3.09 9.15
N GLN A 103 8.38 -4.27 9.46
CA GLN A 103 9.03 -5.25 10.35
C GLN A 103 9.96 -6.19 9.59
N ASN A 104 9.64 -6.50 8.33
CA ASN A 104 10.33 -7.46 7.48
C ASN A 104 10.61 -6.85 6.11
N PRO A 105 11.74 -6.12 5.93
CA PRO A 105 12.01 -5.42 4.67
C PRO A 105 12.26 -6.36 3.48
N GLU A 106 12.42 -7.67 3.70
CA GLU A 106 12.50 -8.70 2.66
C GLU A 106 11.18 -8.92 1.90
N VAL A 107 10.03 -8.62 2.51
CA VAL A 107 8.71 -8.77 1.89
C VAL A 107 8.59 -7.79 0.70
N PRO A 108 8.29 -8.23 -0.53
CA PRO A 108 8.20 -7.32 -1.69
C PRO A 108 7.11 -6.26 -1.52
N PHE A 109 7.23 -5.14 -2.22
CA PHE A 109 6.13 -4.16 -2.28
C PHE A 109 4.90 -4.79 -2.97
N PRO A 110 3.68 -4.46 -2.53
CA PRO A 110 2.46 -5.01 -3.13
C PRO A 110 2.30 -4.45 -4.55
N ALA A 111 1.94 -5.31 -5.49
CA ALA A 111 1.75 -4.89 -6.87
C ALA A 111 0.36 -4.26 -7.07
N TYR A 112 0.27 -3.22 -7.91
CA TYR A 112 -1.04 -2.62 -8.26
C TYR A 112 -2.02 -3.64 -8.88
N ILE A 113 -1.52 -4.64 -9.59
CA ILE A 113 -2.33 -5.70 -10.20
C ILE A 113 -3.08 -6.57 -9.16
N GLU A 114 -2.66 -6.53 -7.89
CA GLU A 114 -3.36 -7.21 -6.79
C GLU A 114 -4.69 -6.52 -6.43
N LEU A 115 -4.88 -5.26 -6.83
CA LEU A 115 -6.17 -4.59 -6.70
C LEU A 115 -7.14 -5.07 -7.79
N PRO A 116 -8.38 -5.44 -7.44
CA PRO A 116 -9.35 -5.89 -8.41
C PRO A 116 -9.77 -4.72 -9.32
N ARG A 117 -10.12 -5.02 -10.58
CA ARG A 117 -10.64 -4.02 -11.52
C ARG A 117 -11.90 -3.29 -11.03
N ALA A 118 -12.65 -3.93 -10.13
CA ALA A 118 -13.83 -3.36 -9.49
C ALA A 118 -13.50 -2.36 -8.36
N PHE A 119 -12.22 -2.21 -7.98
CA PHE A 119 -11.82 -1.26 -6.95
C PHE A 119 -12.10 0.17 -7.44
N PRO A 120 -12.78 1.00 -6.64
CA PRO A 120 -13.17 2.35 -7.04
C PRO A 120 -11.95 3.25 -7.22
N ARG A 121 -11.86 3.91 -8.38
CA ARG A 121 -10.78 4.85 -8.67
C ARG A 121 -10.83 6.11 -7.82
N SER A 122 -12.01 6.48 -7.31
CA SER A 122 -12.16 7.60 -6.37
C SER A 122 -11.35 7.41 -5.08
N LEU A 123 -11.08 6.16 -4.68
CA LEU A 123 -10.24 5.83 -3.53
C LEU A 123 -8.76 5.65 -3.90
N ILE A 124 -8.36 6.01 -5.12
CA ILE A 124 -6.98 5.99 -5.58
C ILE A 124 -6.58 7.41 -5.99
N ARG A 125 -5.62 7.98 -5.27
CA ARG A 125 -4.93 9.21 -5.68
C ARG A 125 -3.79 8.85 -6.61
N GLU A 126 -3.86 9.29 -7.86
CA GLU A 126 -2.81 9.06 -8.86
C GLU A 126 -1.78 10.19 -8.80
N VAL A 127 -0.50 9.82 -8.70
CA VAL A 127 0.65 10.73 -8.66
C VAL A 127 1.63 10.30 -9.74
N SER A 128 1.98 11.20 -10.64
CA SER A 128 3.02 10.97 -11.66
C SER A 128 4.31 11.63 -11.22
N VAL A 129 5.41 10.86 -11.28
CA VAL A 129 6.76 11.38 -10.99
C VAL A 129 7.13 12.55 -11.90
N GLU A 130 6.62 12.58 -13.14
CA GLU A 130 6.94 13.61 -14.12
C GLU A 130 6.10 14.89 -13.97
N ALA A 131 4.91 14.79 -13.38
CA ALA A 131 3.93 15.89 -13.40
C ALA A 131 3.76 16.58 -12.04
N ASN A 132 3.50 15.82 -10.97
CA ASN A 132 2.96 16.38 -9.72
C ASN A 132 3.58 15.78 -8.45
N PHE A 133 4.70 15.06 -8.55
CA PHE A 133 5.31 14.41 -7.41
C PHE A 133 5.89 15.38 -6.37
N SER A 134 6.44 16.51 -6.81
CA SER A 134 6.97 17.54 -5.89
C SER A 134 5.86 18.15 -5.03
N GLU A 135 4.74 18.53 -5.65
CA GLU A 135 3.55 19.06 -4.96
C GLU A 135 3.01 18.02 -3.97
N PHE A 136 2.88 16.77 -4.41
CA PHE A 136 2.43 15.67 -3.56
C PHE A 136 3.36 15.44 -2.35
N ALA A 137 4.69 15.53 -2.53
CA ALA A 137 5.66 15.32 -1.47
C ALA A 137 5.60 16.42 -0.39
N GLU A 138 5.30 17.66 -0.79
CA GLU A 138 5.12 18.80 0.12
C GLU A 138 3.79 18.72 0.87
N GLU A 139 2.69 18.38 0.18
CA GLU A 139 1.36 18.23 0.78
C GLU A 139 1.29 17.09 1.81
N THR A 140 2.01 15.99 1.56
CA THR A 140 1.92 14.74 2.33
C THR A 140 3.05 14.59 3.35
N ALA A 141 3.70 15.70 3.73
CA ALA A 141 4.74 15.71 4.76
C ALA A 141 4.22 15.21 6.13
N GLU A 142 2.93 15.42 6.40
CA GLU A 142 2.23 14.81 7.53
C GLU A 142 1.24 13.74 7.06
N PRO A 143 1.20 12.55 7.69
CA PRO A 143 0.24 11.52 7.34
C PRO A 143 -1.18 12.05 7.62
N SER A 144 -2.00 12.17 6.57
CA SER A 144 -3.41 12.47 6.74
C SER A 144 -4.06 11.29 7.48
N SER A 145 -4.61 11.56 8.67
CA SER A 145 -5.43 10.58 9.39
C SER A 145 -6.85 10.48 8.82
N ALA A 146 -7.18 11.30 7.81
CA ALA A 146 -8.55 11.55 7.37
C ALA A 146 -8.93 10.80 6.09
N ALA A 147 -7.98 10.54 5.17
CA ALA A 147 -8.30 9.89 3.90
C ALA A 147 -8.04 8.37 3.95
N ASP A 148 -9.10 7.58 3.95
CA ASP A 148 -9.09 6.15 3.65
C ASP A 148 -8.87 5.94 2.13
N CYS A 149 -7.70 6.33 1.60
CA CYS A 149 -7.36 6.13 0.18
C CYS A 149 -5.99 5.49 -0.02
N LEU A 150 -5.78 4.97 -1.23
CA LEU A 150 -4.48 4.52 -1.71
C LEU A 150 -3.85 5.59 -2.58
N ILE A 151 -2.54 5.67 -2.54
CA ILE A 151 -1.73 6.51 -3.40
C ILE A 151 -1.04 5.60 -4.40
N LYS A 152 -1.14 5.94 -5.68
CA LYS A 152 -0.51 5.23 -6.80
C LYS A 152 0.52 6.15 -7.43
N ILE A 153 1.80 5.83 -7.27
CA ILE A 153 2.90 6.54 -7.93
C ILE A 153 3.20 5.86 -9.27
N GLU A 154 3.12 6.63 -10.34
CA GLU A 154 3.51 6.24 -11.70
C GLU A 154 4.93 6.74 -12.00
N PHE A 155 5.82 5.80 -12.34
CA PHE A 155 7.23 6.05 -12.67
C PHE A 155 7.52 6.09 -14.19
N GLY A 156 6.48 6.00 -15.03
CA GLY A 156 6.59 5.89 -16.49
C GLY A 156 6.56 4.45 -17.02
N ALA A 157 6.66 4.28 -18.35
CA ALA A 157 6.31 3.04 -19.05
C ALA A 157 7.14 1.78 -18.71
N SER A 158 8.33 1.93 -18.11
CA SER A 158 9.27 0.82 -17.87
C SER A 158 9.28 0.28 -16.44
N VAL A 159 8.50 0.88 -15.53
CA VAL A 159 8.52 0.54 -14.10
C VAL A 159 7.09 0.40 -13.61
N PRO A 160 6.71 -0.73 -12.99
CA PRO A 160 5.37 -0.90 -12.42
C PRO A 160 5.04 0.20 -11.40
N PRO A 161 3.78 0.66 -11.34
CA PRO A 161 3.38 1.66 -10.37
C PRO A 161 3.46 1.11 -8.95
N LEU A 162 3.83 1.98 -8.01
CA LEU A 162 3.88 1.68 -6.58
C LEU A 162 2.60 2.14 -5.91
N VAL A 163 2.03 1.30 -5.05
CA VAL A 163 0.75 1.56 -4.40
C VAL A 163 0.88 1.41 -2.91
N PHE A 164 0.51 2.43 -2.16
CA PHE A 164 0.61 2.44 -0.70
C PHE A 164 -0.55 3.22 -0.07
N PRO A 165 -0.90 2.93 1.19
CA PRO A 165 -1.97 3.67 1.87
C PRO A 165 -1.52 5.08 2.26
N ASP A 166 -2.43 6.06 2.20
CA ASP A 166 -2.18 7.47 2.58
C ASP A 166 -1.67 7.64 4.03
N SER A 167 -1.97 6.68 4.90
CA SER A 167 -1.43 6.62 6.27
C SER A 167 0.11 6.48 6.34
N LEU A 168 0.79 6.18 5.22
CA LEU A 168 2.23 6.03 5.15
C LEU A 168 2.86 7.25 4.48
N SER A 169 3.72 7.97 5.22
CA SER A 169 4.38 9.15 4.66
C SER A 169 5.41 8.79 3.58
N PRO A 170 5.63 9.69 2.59
CA PRO A 170 6.66 9.51 1.56
C PRO A 170 8.06 9.22 2.12
N GLN A 171 8.43 9.83 3.26
CA GLN A 171 9.73 9.60 3.91
C GLN A 171 9.87 8.17 4.44
N LYS A 172 8.80 7.60 5.02
CA LYS A 172 8.80 6.19 5.45
C LYS A 172 8.91 5.26 4.25
N LEU A 173 8.24 5.59 3.15
CA LEU A 173 8.33 4.82 1.91
C LEU A 173 9.75 4.83 1.32
N LEU A 174 10.42 5.99 1.33
CA LEU A 174 11.82 6.11 0.93
C LEU A 174 12.73 5.25 1.83
N SER A 175 12.53 5.32 3.15
CA SER A 175 13.31 4.53 4.12
C SER A 175 13.17 3.01 3.85
N LEU A 176 11.94 2.54 3.58
CA LEU A 176 11.68 1.16 3.17
C LEU A 176 12.38 0.77 1.86
N ALA A 177 12.40 1.67 0.88
CA ALA A 177 13.09 1.43 -0.39
C ALA A 177 14.62 1.31 -0.19
N LEU A 178 15.19 2.19 0.63
CA LEU A 178 16.61 2.17 0.98
C LEU A 178 16.99 0.89 1.75
N ASP A 179 16.12 0.44 2.65
CA ASP A 179 16.32 -0.82 3.38
C ASP A 179 16.33 -2.05 2.47
N LYS A 180 15.49 -2.05 1.43
CA LYS A 180 15.50 -3.11 0.41
C LYS A 180 16.78 -3.11 -0.40
N ILE A 181 17.29 -1.93 -0.78
CA ILE A 181 18.60 -1.81 -1.44
C ILE A 181 19.71 -2.31 -0.52
N ARG A 182 19.67 -1.96 0.77
CA ARG A 182 20.62 -2.48 1.77
C ARG A 182 20.59 -4.00 1.83
N LEU A 183 19.40 -4.61 1.90
CA LEU A 183 19.25 -6.07 1.89
C LEU A 183 19.80 -6.70 0.60
N PHE A 184 19.55 -6.09 -0.55
CA PHE A 184 20.11 -6.53 -1.82
C PHE A 184 21.64 -6.53 -1.78
N LEU A 185 22.24 -5.46 -1.24
CA LEU A 185 23.69 -5.33 -1.12
C LEU A 185 24.30 -6.25 -0.04
N ARG A 186 23.53 -6.78 0.92
CA ARG A 186 24.07 -7.73 1.91
C ARG A 186 24.44 -9.09 1.30
N LYS A 187 23.89 -9.43 0.13
CA LYS A 187 24.27 -10.65 -0.60
C LYS A 187 25.63 -10.44 -1.25
N ASP A 188 26.61 -11.28 -0.93
CA ASP A 188 27.99 -11.14 -1.43
C ASP A 188 28.06 -11.04 -2.95
N GLU A 189 27.32 -11.89 -3.67
CA GLU A 189 27.28 -11.86 -5.14
C GLU A 189 26.76 -10.53 -5.70
N SER A 190 25.68 -10.00 -5.10
CA SER A 190 25.08 -8.72 -5.49
C SER A 190 26.05 -7.57 -5.20
N ARG A 191 26.63 -7.55 -4.00
CA ARG A 191 27.63 -6.54 -3.61
C ARG A 191 28.80 -6.53 -4.57
N ASP A 192 29.38 -7.69 -4.83
CA ASP A 192 30.60 -7.80 -5.64
C ASP A 192 30.32 -7.40 -7.09
N PHE A 193 29.14 -7.75 -7.63
CA PHE A 193 28.70 -7.28 -8.94
C PHE A 193 28.61 -5.74 -8.99
N ILE A 194 27.94 -5.13 -8.01
CA ILE A 194 27.76 -3.67 -7.95
C ILE A 194 29.10 -2.96 -7.77
N CYS A 195 29.92 -3.38 -6.81
CA CYS A 195 31.25 -2.80 -6.56
C CYS A 195 32.13 -2.85 -7.81
N LYS A 196 32.19 -3.99 -8.51
CA LYS A 196 32.97 -4.12 -9.75
C LYS A 196 32.49 -3.16 -10.83
N ARG A 197 31.17 -3.03 -11.01
CA ARG A 197 30.57 -2.12 -12.00
C ARG A 197 30.85 -0.66 -11.66
N MET A 198 30.71 -0.27 -10.39
CA MET A 198 30.99 1.10 -9.93
C MET A 198 32.47 1.46 -10.05
N MET A 199 33.39 0.56 -9.73
CA MET A 199 34.83 0.79 -9.91
C MET A 199 35.20 0.97 -11.39
N ALA A 200 34.62 0.16 -12.28
CA ALA A 200 34.93 0.23 -13.70
C ALA A 200 34.57 1.58 -14.34
N VAL A 201 33.52 2.25 -13.84
CA VAL A 201 33.12 3.58 -14.33
C VAL A 201 33.74 4.74 -13.54
N ASN A 202 34.52 4.46 -12.49
CA ASN A 202 35.20 5.46 -11.65
C ASN A 202 36.69 5.10 -11.43
N PRO A 203 37.51 5.09 -12.50
CA PRO A 203 38.94 4.76 -12.38
C PRO A 203 39.67 5.74 -11.45
N GLY A 204 40.50 5.22 -10.55
CA GLY A 204 41.24 6.01 -9.57
C GLY A 204 40.45 6.42 -8.32
N LYS A 205 39.16 6.05 -8.22
CA LYS A 205 38.30 6.29 -7.05
C LYS A 205 37.82 4.98 -6.40
N GLU A 206 38.57 3.90 -6.54
CA GLU A 206 38.14 2.55 -6.12
C GLU A 206 37.90 2.47 -4.60
N ASN A 207 38.75 3.13 -3.80
CA ASN A 207 38.60 3.18 -2.35
C ASN A 207 37.33 3.96 -1.96
N ALA A 208 37.07 5.11 -2.58
CA ALA A 208 35.86 5.90 -2.34
C ALA A 208 34.59 5.13 -2.68
N VAL A 209 34.59 4.34 -3.76
CA VAL A 209 33.47 3.46 -4.12
C VAL A 209 33.24 2.38 -3.06
N ARG A 210 34.29 1.74 -2.55
CA ARG A 210 34.16 0.71 -1.49
C ARG A 210 33.60 1.32 -0.21
N GLU A 211 34.14 2.46 0.20
CA GLU A 211 33.67 3.19 1.38
C GLU A 211 32.21 3.61 1.23
N PHE A 212 31.81 4.10 0.06
CA PHE A 212 30.42 4.44 -0.23
C PHE A 212 29.48 3.24 -0.08
N VAL A 213 29.80 2.10 -0.70
CA VAL A 213 28.95 0.90 -0.63
C VAL A 213 28.88 0.35 0.80
N ALA A 214 30.01 0.31 1.51
CA ALA A 214 30.07 -0.14 2.91
C ALA A 214 29.27 0.79 3.84
N ARG A 215 29.35 2.11 3.61
CA ARG A 215 28.56 3.10 4.34
C ARG A 215 27.07 2.95 4.09
N PHE A 216 26.67 2.76 2.82
CA PHE A 216 25.27 2.54 2.47
C PHE A 216 24.70 1.28 3.14
N GLN A 217 25.48 0.20 3.20
CA GLN A 217 25.07 -1.04 3.88
C GLN A 217 24.88 -0.86 5.40
N SER A 218 25.71 -0.02 6.02
CA SER A 218 25.71 0.18 7.47
C SER A 218 24.70 1.24 7.92
N SER A 219 24.47 2.29 7.14
CA SER A 219 23.54 3.38 7.47
C SER A 219 22.93 4.01 6.22
N PRO A 220 21.91 3.39 5.61
CA PRO A 220 21.36 3.82 4.33
C PRO A 220 20.67 5.20 4.39
N GLU A 221 20.00 5.54 5.50
CA GLU A 221 19.37 6.85 5.70
C GLU A 221 20.40 7.98 5.72
N LYS A 222 21.47 7.83 6.51
CA LYS A 222 22.59 8.79 6.55
C LYS A 222 23.29 8.92 5.19
N SER A 223 23.36 7.82 4.44
CA SER A 223 23.88 7.85 3.07
C SER A 223 22.96 8.64 2.12
N ALA A 224 21.65 8.62 2.34
CA ALA A 224 20.68 9.39 1.56
C ALA A 224 20.67 10.88 1.95
N GLU A 225 20.92 11.24 3.20
CA GLU A 225 21.09 12.64 3.63
C GLU A 225 22.30 13.28 2.93
N ILE A 226 23.42 12.58 2.90
CA ILE A 226 24.67 13.06 2.27
C ILE A 226 24.55 13.17 0.75
N MET A 227 23.66 12.38 0.15
CA MET A 227 23.31 12.55 -1.26
C MET A 227 22.68 13.92 -1.53
N GLN A 228 21.89 14.47 -0.59
CA GLN A 228 21.29 15.79 -0.73
C GLN A 228 22.34 16.92 -0.67
N GLU A 229 23.48 16.66 -0.02
CA GLU A 229 24.61 17.60 0.06
C GLU A 229 25.42 17.68 -1.26
N GLY A 230 25.24 16.72 -2.19
CA GLY A 230 25.81 16.73 -3.53
C GLY A 230 27.21 16.07 -3.67
N GLY A 231 27.89 16.34 -4.78
CA GLY A 231 29.25 15.85 -5.06
C GLY A 231 29.33 14.39 -5.54
N ASP A 232 30.45 13.72 -5.25
CA ASP A 232 30.73 12.34 -5.68
C ASP A 232 29.70 11.33 -5.12
N ALA A 233 29.15 11.60 -3.93
CA ALA A 233 28.13 10.75 -3.31
C ALA A 233 26.84 10.68 -4.14
N TYR A 234 26.43 11.80 -4.74
CA TYR A 234 25.27 11.86 -5.64
C TYR A 234 25.50 11.04 -6.91
N LEU A 235 26.69 11.13 -7.52
CA LEU A 235 27.05 10.33 -8.69
C LEU A 235 27.07 8.83 -8.37
N PHE A 236 27.67 8.45 -7.24
CA PHE A 236 27.73 7.07 -6.80
C PHE A 236 26.34 6.49 -6.52
N TYR A 237 25.41 7.28 -5.97
CA TYR A 237 24.03 6.86 -5.79
C TYR A 237 23.31 6.60 -7.13
N ASN A 238 23.49 7.49 -8.11
CA ASN A 238 22.94 7.29 -9.45
C ASN A 238 23.48 6.01 -10.11
N TYR A 239 24.79 5.77 -10.00
CA TYR A 239 25.39 4.53 -10.49
C TYR A 239 24.87 3.30 -9.76
N LEU A 240 24.72 3.37 -8.44
CA LEU A 240 24.16 2.29 -7.63
C LEU A 240 22.75 1.92 -8.13
N CYS A 241 21.85 2.89 -8.22
CA CYS A 241 20.48 2.68 -8.71
C CYS A 241 20.45 2.13 -10.15
N ALA A 242 21.26 2.68 -11.05
CA ALA A 242 21.33 2.23 -12.44
C ALA A 242 21.82 0.78 -12.55
N PHE A 243 22.87 0.40 -11.83
CA PHE A 243 23.42 -0.96 -11.89
C PHE A 243 22.54 -1.99 -11.20
N ILE A 244 21.84 -1.62 -10.12
CA ILE A 244 20.81 -2.47 -9.51
C ILE A 244 19.68 -2.72 -10.52
N LYS A 245 19.16 -1.68 -11.17
CA LYS A 245 18.12 -1.81 -12.20
C LYS A 245 18.57 -2.75 -13.32
N GLN A 246 19.79 -2.58 -13.83
CA GLN A 246 20.36 -3.47 -14.86
C GLN A 246 20.51 -4.92 -14.39
N TYR A 247 20.90 -5.14 -13.13
CA TYR A 247 21.04 -6.48 -12.56
C TYR A 247 19.71 -7.21 -12.48
N ILE A 248 18.66 -6.51 -12.04
CA ILE A 248 17.30 -7.07 -11.91
C ILE A 248 16.74 -7.43 -13.29
N LEU A 249 16.77 -6.49 -14.25
CA LEU A 249 16.26 -6.73 -15.61
C LEU A 249 16.95 -7.92 -16.30
N LYS A 250 18.27 -8.06 -16.15
CA LYS A 250 19.03 -9.20 -16.71
C LYS A 250 18.68 -10.54 -16.07
N LYS A 251 18.15 -10.57 -14.84
CA LYS A 251 17.67 -11.80 -14.20
C LYS A 251 16.28 -12.15 -14.70
N GLU A 252 15.40 -11.16 -14.85
CA GLU A 252 14.05 -11.37 -15.38
C GLU A 252 14.08 -11.88 -16.83
N GLU A 253 14.98 -11.41 -17.68
CA GLU A 253 15.14 -11.92 -19.06
C GLU A 253 15.60 -13.39 -19.16
N LYS A 254 16.19 -13.93 -18.08
CA LYS A 254 16.72 -15.30 -18.05
C LYS A 254 15.75 -16.31 -17.44
N THR A 255 14.60 -15.86 -16.95
CA THR A 255 13.59 -16.66 -16.26
C THR A 255 12.34 -16.76 -17.13
#